data_AF-A0A1G1WH61-F1
#
_entry.id   AF-A0A1G1WH61-F1
#
_cell.length_a   1.000
_cell.length_b   1.000
_cell.length_c   1.000
_cell.angle_alpha   90.00
_cell.angle_beta   90.00
_cell.angle_gamma   90.00
#
_symmetry.space_group_name_H-M   'P 1'
#
loop_
_entity.id
_entity.type
_entity.pdbx_description
1 polymer ?
#
loop_
_entity_poly.entity_id
_entity_poly.type
_entity_poly.pdbx_seq_one_letter_code
_entity_poly.pdbx_strand_id
1 'polypeptide(L)' 'MAKAKSNYNEKDMKELLKVMVDKEKQLLDTNMSTTAGKIKDVHVSRKIRIEIARIKTALKIKDLGEK' A
#
# COMPACT_ATOMS: atom_id res chain seq x y z
N MET A 1 7.65 17.99 -8.54
CA MET A 1 8.42 16.80 -8.11
C MET A 1 7.63 15.54 -8.46
N ALA A 2 8.07 14.79 -9.46
CA ALA A 2 7.47 13.50 -9.81
C ALA A 2 7.65 12.55 -8.63
N LYS A 3 6.56 12.24 -7.89
CA LYS A 3 6.59 11.18 -6.88
C LYS A 3 7.06 9.91 -7.57
N ALA A 4 8.16 9.33 -7.11
CA ALA A 4 8.64 8.03 -7.56
C ALA A 4 7.44 7.08 -7.65
N LYS A 5 7.04 6.73 -8.87
CA LYS A 5 6.01 5.72 -9.08
C LYS A 5 6.64 4.43 -8.62
N SER A 6 6.29 3.96 -7.43
CA SER A 6 6.65 2.62 -6.99
C SER A 6 6.18 1.65 -8.09
N ASN A 7 7.11 1.06 -8.85
CA ASN A 7 6.79 0.11 -9.91
C ASN A 7 6.45 -1.24 -9.26
N TYR A 8 5.25 -1.32 -8.67
CA TYR A 8 4.72 -2.57 -8.14
C TYR A 8 4.58 -3.65 -9.21
N ASN A 9 4.53 -3.28 -10.50
CA ASN A 9 4.44 -4.23 -11.60
C ASN A 9 5.72 -5.06 -11.81
N GLU A 10 6.88 -4.56 -11.39
CA GLU A 10 8.18 -5.25 -11.53
C GLU A 10 8.41 -6.28 -10.42
N LYS A 11 7.69 -6.17 -9.30
CA LYS A 11 7.87 -7.04 -8.13
C LYS A 11 7.21 -8.40 -8.33
N ASP A 12 7.80 -9.44 -7.77
CA ASP A 12 7.21 -10.78 -7.79
C ASP A 12 5.88 -10.83 -7.02
N MET A 13 4.97 -11.75 -7.34
CA MET A 13 3.67 -11.89 -6.70
C MET A 13 3.82 -12.10 -5.18
N LYS A 14 4.80 -12.92 -4.77
CA LYS A 14 5.12 -13.15 -3.36
C LYS A 14 5.60 -11.87 -2.65
N GLU A 15 6.40 -11.06 -3.35
CA GLU A 15 6.87 -9.78 -2.81
C GLU A 15 5.75 -8.76 -2.71
N LEU A 16 4.85 -8.72 -3.70
CA LEU A 16 3.67 -7.86 -3.66
C LEU A 16 2.75 -8.20 -2.49
N LEU A 17 2.54 -9.48 -2.22
CA LEU A 17 1.77 -9.93 -1.06
C LEU A 17 2.44 -9.52 0.26
N LYS A 18 3.76 -9.71 0.40
CA LYS A 18 4.50 -9.24 1.59
C LYS A 18 4.34 -7.74 1.79
N VAL A 19 4.58 -6.96 0.74
CA VAL A 19 4.47 -5.50 0.79
C VAL A 19 3.03 -5.06 1.06
N MET A 20 2.01 -5.77 0.58
CA MET A 20 0.61 -5.51 0.89
C MET A 20 0.35 -5.65 2.40
N VAL A 21 0.78 -6.78 2.99
CA VAL A 21 0.61 -7.04 4.42
C VAL A 21 1.32 -5.99 5.27
N ASP A 22 2.55 -5.62 4.90
CA ASP A 22 3.30 -4.58 5.62
C ASP A 22 2.59 -3.23 5.54
N LYS A 23 2.01 -2.87 4.39
CA LYS A 23 1.26 -1.63 4.22
C LYS A 23 -0.06 -1.63 4.97
N GLU A 24 -0.73 -2.78 5.07
CA GLU A 24 -1.94 -2.94 5.87
C GLU A 24 -1.65 -2.80 7.38
N LYS A 25 -0.54 -3.36 7.87
CA LYS A 25 -0.06 -3.13 9.24
C LYS A 25 0.24 -1.65 9.48
N GLN A 26 0.97 -1.00 8.57
CA GLN A 26 1.21 0.44 8.65
C GLN A 26 -0.08 1.26 8.70
N LEU A 27 -1.11 0.88 7.94
CA LEU A 27 -2.39 1.55 7.95
C LEU A 27 -3.08 1.40 9.32
N LEU A 28 -3.03 0.20 9.91
CA LEU A 28 -3.58 -0.06 11.24
C LEU A 28 -2.89 0.80 12.30
N ASP A 29 -1.56 0.78 12.34
CA ASP A 29 -0.76 1.55 13.29
C ASP A 29 -0.99 3.06 13.15
N THR A 30 -1.10 3.53 11.90
CA THR A 30 -1.40 4.94 11.60
C THR A 30 -2.80 5.30 12.09
N ASN A 31 -3.80 4.45 11.85
CA ASN A 31 -5.17 4.70 12.32
C ASN A 31 -5.20 4.73 13.86
N MET A 32 -4.59 3.75 14.53
CA MET A 32 -4.51 3.72 16.00
C MET A 32 -3.83 4.97 16.55
N SER A 33 -2.72 5.40 15.95
CA SER A 33 -1.99 6.59 16.35
C SER A 33 -2.76 7.88 16.08
N THR A 34 -3.57 7.91 15.01
CA THR A 34 -4.43 9.06 14.67
C THR A 34 -5.59 9.15 15.66
N THR A 35 -6.26 8.03 15.95
CA THR A 35 -7.34 7.95 16.95
C THR A 35 -6.84 8.30 18.35
N ALA A 36 -5.62 7.88 18.71
CA ALA A 36 -4.98 8.26 19.97
C ALA A 36 -4.48 9.72 20.01
N GLY A 37 -4.68 10.52 18.94
CA GLY A 37 -4.24 11.91 18.86
C GLY A 37 -2.71 12.09 18.74
N LYS A 38 -1.95 11.02 18.52
CA LYS A 38 -0.49 11.04 18.38
C LYS A 38 -0.02 11.54 17.02
N ILE A 39 -0.84 11.39 15.98
CA ILE A 39 -0.55 11.86 14.62
C ILE A 39 -1.51 12.99 14.24
N LYS A 40 -0.95 14.14 13.87
CA LYS A 40 -1.71 15.29 13.33
C LYS A 40 -1.92 15.23 11.83
N ASP A 41 -1.06 14.52 11.09
CA ASP A 41 -1.19 14.38 9.64
C ASP A 41 -2.20 13.28 9.26
N VAL A 42 -3.45 13.68 9.13
CA VAL A 42 -4.56 12.81 8.69
C VAL A 42 -4.42 12.31 7.24
N HIS A 43 -3.53 12.92 6.44
CA HIS A 43 -3.33 12.50 5.06
C HIS A 43 -2.45 11.25 4.94
N VAL A 44 -1.75 10.85 6.00
CA VAL A 44 -0.91 9.64 6.00
C VAL A 44 -1.75 8.40 5.72
N SER A 45 -2.88 8.21 6.41
CA SER A 45 -3.79 7.07 6.16
C SER A 45 -4.28 7.05 4.71
N ARG A 46 -4.59 8.22 4.12
CA ARG A 46 -5.00 8.31 2.71
C ARG A 46 -3.87 7.89 1.77
N LYS A 47 -2.64 8.32 2.02
CA LYS A 47 -1.45 7.94 1.20
C LYS A 47 -1.24 6.43 1.24
N ILE A 48 -1.30 5.81 2.43
CA ILE A 48 -1.13 4.36 2.60
C ILE A 48 -2.24 3.58 1.86
N ARG A 49 -3.51 4.00 1.96
CA ARG A 49 -4.63 3.37 1.23
C ARG A 49 -4.43 3.41 -0.29
N ILE A 50 -3.92 4.52 -0.84
CA ILE A 50 -3.62 4.64 -2.27
C ILE A 50 -2.51 3.66 -2.67
N GLU A 51 -1.50 3.47 -1.83
CA GLU A 51 -0.44 2.49 -2.09
C GLU A 51 -0.97 1.05 -2.08
N ILE A 52 -1.80 0.69 -1.10
CA ILE A 52 -2.47 -0.62 -1.04
C ILE A 52 -3.30 -0.86 -2.31
N ALA A 53 -4.07 0.14 -2.76
CA ALA A 53 -4.87 0.02 -3.99
C ALA A 53 -4.00 -0.26 -5.21
N ARG A 54 -2.84 0.40 -5.34
CA ARG A 54 -1.88 0.14 -6.43
C ARG A 54 -1.31 -1.28 -6.39
N ILE A 55 -0.99 -1.79 -5.20
CA ILE A 55 -0.49 -3.16 -5.01
C ILE A 55 -1.57 -4.17 -5.41
N LYS A 56 -2.83 -3.95 -4.99
CA LYS A 56 -3.98 -4.79 -5.38
C LYS A 56 -4.21 -4.79 -6.90
N THR A 57 -4.08 -3.63 -7.55
CA THR A 57 -4.13 -3.54 -9.01
C THR A 57 -3.01 -4.34 -9.66
N ALA A 58 -1.76 -4.21 -9.18
CA ALA A 58 -0.63 -4.96 -9.72
C ALA A 58 -0.80 -6.49 -9.56
N LEU A 59 -1.27 -6.93 -8.38
CA LEU A 59 -1.59 -8.34 -8.13
C LEU A 59 -2.67 -8.86 -9.08
N LYS A 60 -3.75 -8.09 -9.27
CA LYS A 60 -4.85 -8.47 -10.18
C LYS A 60 -4.38 -8.53 -11.64
N ILE A 61 -3.52 -7.62 -12.07
CA ILE A 61 -2.93 -7.66 -13.42
C ILE A 61 -2.09 -8.92 -13.62
N LYS A 62 -1.28 -9.31 -12.61
CA LYS A 62 -0.50 -10.55 -12.68
C LYS A 62 -1.38 -11.80 -12.71
N ASP A 63 -2.40 -11.86 -11.85
CA ASP A 63 -3.38 -12.95 -11.83
C ASP A 63 -4.16 -13.09 -13.15
N LEU A 64 -4.48 -11.98 -13.82
CA LEU A 64 -5.12 -11.97 -15.14
C LEU A 64 -4.17 -12.31 -16.29
N GLY A 65 -2.87 -12.07 -16.15
CA GLY A 65 -1.85 -12.35 -17.17
C GLY A 65 -1.31 -13.78 -17.13
N GLU A 66 -1.55 -14.52 -16.04
CA GLU A 66 -1.25 -15.95 -15.90
C GLU A 66 -2.38 -16.87 -16.39
N LYS A 67 -3.48 -16.32 -16.95
CA LYS A 67 -4.54 -17.06 -17.64
C LYS A 67 -4.35 -17.05 -19.15
#